data_AF-A0A2D9JNB3-F1
#
_entry.id   AF-A0A2D9JNB3-F1
#
_cell.length_a   1.000
_cell.length_b   1.000
_cell.length_c   1.000
_cell.angle_alpha   90.00
_cell.angle_beta   90.00
_cell.angle_gamma   90.00
#
_symmetry.space_group_name_H-M   'P 1'
#
loop_
_entity.id
_entity.type
_entity.pdbx_description
1 polymer ?
#
loop_
_entity_poly.entity_id
_entity_poly.type
_entity_poly.pdbx_seq_one_letter_code
_entity_poly.pdbx_strand_id
1 'polypeptide(L)'
;MRQLLDDANLAIEEYRLTTPVERNAAHYLERILELDTSNAEARETFQRIAVRYTQLAQSAMRKADWENVKRYVRRGLSIDPNNAELKAAAAQIPKVTKPAAPVVAEAQQGQAGRGETAPAGPVPASNTQDYDSPSELFGRLKKLFSD
;
A
#
# COMPACT_ATOMS: atom_id res chain seq x y z
N MET A 1 -2.65 -13.43 -18.80
CA MET A 1 -1.40 -13.19 -18.04
C MET A 1 -0.93 -11.76 -18.13
N ARG A 2 -0.76 -11.17 -19.33
CA ARG A 2 -0.26 -9.79 -19.48
C ARG A 2 -1.05 -8.75 -18.70
N GLN A 3 -2.38 -8.79 -18.75
CA GLN A 3 -3.23 -7.89 -17.97
C GLN A 3 -2.98 -7.98 -16.45
N LEU A 4 -2.76 -9.18 -15.90
CA LEU A 4 -2.48 -9.34 -14.46
C LEU A 4 -1.14 -8.71 -14.07
N LEU A 5 -0.14 -8.73 -14.97
CA LEU A 5 1.14 -8.07 -14.74
C LEU A 5 0.98 -6.55 -14.79
N ASP A 6 0.20 -6.04 -15.74
CA ASP A 6 -0.12 -4.61 -15.83
C ASP A 6 -0.86 -4.13 -14.57
N ASP A 7 -1.86 -4.87 -14.10
CA ASP A 7 -2.59 -4.60 -12.85
C ASP A 7 -1.67 -4.65 -11.62
N ALA A 8 -0.74 -5.61 -11.58
CA ALA A 8 0.26 -5.70 -10.50
C ALA A 8 1.19 -4.49 -10.49
N ASN A 9 1.67 -4.08 -11.66
CA ASN A 9 2.53 -2.90 -11.81
C ASN A 9 1.79 -1.63 -11.37
N LEU A 10 0.55 -1.45 -11.81
CA LEU A 10 -0.28 -0.32 -11.38
C LEU A 10 -0.48 -0.32 -9.85
N ALA A 11 -0.77 -1.47 -9.27
CA ALA A 11 -0.92 -1.59 -7.82
C ALA A 11 0.37 -1.24 -7.05
N ILE A 12 1.55 -1.50 -7.61
CA ILE A 12 2.84 -1.07 -7.02
C ILE A 12 2.95 0.45 -7.02
N GLU A 13 2.64 1.10 -8.15
CA GLU A 13 2.70 2.56 -8.28
C GLU A 13 1.70 3.25 -7.34
N GLU A 14 0.55 2.62 -7.09
CA GLU A 14 -0.46 3.10 -6.14
C GLU A 14 -0.23 2.63 -4.69
N TYR A 15 0.94 2.05 -4.38
CA TYR A 15 1.32 1.54 -3.05
C TYR A 15 0.38 0.46 -2.47
N ARG A 16 -0.46 -0.16 -3.29
CA ARG A 16 -1.24 -1.36 -2.93
C ARG A 16 -0.37 -2.61 -3.09
N LEU A 17 0.65 -2.71 -2.25
CA LEU A 17 1.69 -3.75 -2.35
C LEU A 17 1.17 -5.14 -1.94
N THR A 18 0.70 -5.28 -0.70
CA THR A 18 0.10 -6.51 -0.14
C THR A 18 -1.21 -6.23 0.60
N THR A 19 -1.70 -5.00 0.51
CA THR A 19 -2.93 -4.53 1.15
C THR A 19 -3.64 -3.56 0.21
N PRO A 20 -4.98 -3.63 0.08
CA PRO A 20 -5.92 -4.55 0.75
C PRO A 20 -5.73 -6.02 0.33
N VAL A 21 -6.45 -6.97 0.94
CA VAL A 21 -6.27 -8.42 0.67
C VAL A 21 -6.48 -8.76 -0.81
N GLU A 22 -7.37 -8.04 -1.47
CA GLU A 22 -7.63 -8.11 -2.90
C GLU A 22 -7.10 -6.88 -3.62
N ARG A 23 -6.95 -6.94 -4.94
CA ARG A 23 -6.54 -5.81 -5.80
C ARG A 23 -5.21 -5.14 -5.39
N ASN A 24 -4.31 -5.94 -4.85
CA ASN A 24 -2.94 -5.56 -4.54
C ASN A 24 -1.97 -6.28 -5.49
N ALA A 25 -0.74 -5.77 -5.56
CA ALA A 25 0.28 -6.29 -6.46
C ALA A 25 0.59 -7.77 -6.19
N ALA A 26 0.77 -8.18 -4.93
CA ALA A 26 1.02 -9.57 -4.59
C ALA A 26 -0.11 -10.50 -5.05
N HIS A 27 -1.38 -10.12 -4.86
CA HIS A 27 -2.55 -10.90 -5.27
C HIS A 27 -2.57 -11.15 -6.79
N TYR A 28 -2.29 -10.14 -7.60
CA TYR A 28 -2.22 -10.33 -9.06
C TYR A 28 -1.06 -11.24 -9.49
N LEU A 29 0.09 -11.13 -8.81
CA LEU A 29 1.26 -11.95 -9.09
C LEU A 29 1.09 -13.40 -8.62
N GLU A 30 0.44 -13.63 -7.48
CA GLU A 30 0.05 -14.97 -7.02
C GLU A 30 -0.81 -15.64 -8.09
N ARG A 31 -1.80 -14.92 -8.65
CA ARG A 31 -2.63 -15.45 -9.73
C ARG A 31 -1.86 -15.80 -11.00
N ILE A 32 -0.79 -15.05 -11.31
CA ILE A 32 0.10 -15.39 -12.44
C ILE A 32 0.88 -16.66 -12.12
N LEU A 33 1.43 -16.80 -10.91
CA LEU A 33 2.21 -17.98 -10.51
C LEU A 33 1.35 -19.24 -10.33
N GLU A 34 0.07 -19.12 -10.02
CA GLU A 34 -0.89 -20.23 -10.05
C GLU A 34 -1.07 -20.81 -11.45
N LEU A 35 -0.98 -19.95 -12.47
CA LEU A 35 -1.14 -20.31 -13.87
C LEU A 35 0.19 -20.75 -14.51
N ASP A 36 1.29 -20.09 -14.13
CA ASP A 36 2.66 -20.44 -14.54
C ASP A 36 3.62 -20.19 -13.38
N THR A 37 3.92 -21.27 -12.65
CA THR A 37 4.81 -21.25 -11.50
C THR A 37 6.23 -20.79 -11.83
N SER A 38 6.64 -20.89 -13.10
CA SER A 38 7.98 -20.56 -13.59
C SER A 38 8.09 -19.18 -14.23
N ASN A 39 7.02 -18.38 -14.18
CA ASN A 39 7.00 -17.05 -14.77
C ASN A 39 8.06 -16.13 -14.14
N ALA A 40 9.13 -15.88 -14.89
CA ALA A 40 10.26 -15.08 -14.42
C ALA A 40 9.86 -13.62 -14.16
N GLU A 41 8.99 -13.05 -14.99
CA GLU A 41 8.53 -11.66 -14.89
C GLU A 41 7.71 -11.42 -13.63
N ALA A 42 6.83 -12.36 -13.26
CA ALA A 42 6.07 -12.29 -12.01
C ALA A 42 6.99 -12.37 -10.78
N ARG A 43 7.99 -13.26 -10.82
CA ARG A 43 9.00 -13.39 -9.75
C ARG A 43 9.83 -12.11 -9.61
N GLU A 44 10.25 -11.52 -10.73
CA GLU A 44 10.95 -10.23 -10.73
C GLU A 44 10.07 -9.11 -10.16
N THR A 45 8.77 -9.10 -10.51
CA THR A 45 7.83 -8.10 -10.00
C THR A 45 7.60 -8.26 -8.49
N PHE A 46 7.61 -9.49 -7.94
CA PHE A 46 7.63 -9.71 -6.49
C PHE A 46 8.88 -9.11 -5.81
N GLN A 47 10.05 -9.20 -6.45
CA GLN A 47 11.26 -8.56 -5.94
C GLN A 47 11.11 -7.04 -5.88
N ARG A 48 10.43 -6.42 -6.86
CA ARG A 48 10.12 -4.98 -6.82
C ARG A 48 9.25 -4.61 -5.61
N ILE A 49 8.28 -5.45 -5.24
CA ILE A 49 7.49 -5.26 -4.00
C ILE A 49 8.39 -5.29 -2.76
N ALA A 50 9.30 -6.27 -2.66
CA ALA A 50 10.24 -6.37 -1.54
C ALA A 50 11.13 -5.12 -1.43
N VAL A 51 11.68 -4.65 -2.56
CA VAL A 51 12.47 -3.40 -2.63
C VAL A 51 11.66 -2.19 -2.14
N ARG A 52 10.38 -2.07 -2.51
CA ARG A 52 9.52 -0.99 -2.01
C ARG A 52 9.36 -1.04 -0.49
N TYR A 53 9.17 -2.23 0.10
CA TYR A 53 9.12 -2.36 1.55
C TYR A 53 10.44 -2.02 2.23
N THR A 54 11.57 -2.36 1.62
CA THR A 54 12.89 -1.97 2.12
C THR A 54 13.02 -0.45 2.19
N GLN A 55 12.64 0.25 1.12
CA GLN A 55 12.67 1.71 1.06
C GLN A 55 11.76 2.34 2.14
N LEU A 56 10.57 1.80 2.33
CA LEU A 56 9.63 2.24 3.37
C LEU A 56 10.18 2.00 4.77
N ALA A 57 10.77 0.83 5.04
CA ALA A 57 11.39 0.51 6.31
C ALA A 57 12.55 1.45 6.62
N GLN A 58 13.47 1.65 5.67
CA GLN A 58 14.59 2.59 5.83
C GLN A 58 14.12 4.03 6.08
N SER A 59 13.06 4.46 5.39
CA SER A 59 12.45 5.78 5.60
C SER A 59 11.86 5.93 7.01
N ALA A 60 11.15 4.91 7.50
CA ALA A 60 10.62 4.88 8.86
C ALA A 60 11.73 4.84 9.92
N MET A 61 12.83 4.11 9.68
CA MET A 61 13.99 4.07 10.56
C MET A 61 14.63 5.45 10.73
N ARG A 62 14.81 6.20 9.63
CA ARG A 62 15.33 7.58 9.69
C ARG A 62 14.45 8.52 10.51
N LYS A 63 13.16 8.20 10.63
CA LYS A 63 12.17 8.94 11.43
C LYS A 63 11.99 8.37 12.85
N ALA A 64 12.76 7.34 13.23
CA ALA A 64 12.60 6.58 14.46
C ALA A 64 11.17 6.00 14.67
N ASP A 65 10.44 5.77 13.57
CA ASP A 65 9.08 5.22 13.59
C ASP A 65 9.14 3.68 13.59
N TRP A 66 9.56 3.13 14.72
CA TRP A 66 9.83 1.69 14.87
C TRP A 66 8.60 0.80 14.65
N GLU A 67 7.39 1.32 14.89
CA GLU A 67 6.14 0.60 14.62
C GLU A 67 5.94 0.39 13.12
N ASN A 68 6.17 1.43 12.31
CA ASN A 68 6.12 1.30 10.86
C ASN A 68 7.29 0.50 10.31
N VAL A 69 8.51 0.62 10.86
CA VAL A 69 9.63 -0.28 10.51
C VAL A 69 9.23 -1.74 10.68
N LYS A 70 8.68 -2.10 11.86
CA LYS A 70 8.22 -3.46 12.15
C LYS A 70 7.14 -3.92 11.18
N ARG A 71 6.19 -3.05 10.83
CA ARG A 71 5.13 -3.36 9.87
C ARG A 71 5.69 -3.61 8.47
N TYR A 72 6.55 -2.74 7.96
CA TYR A 72 7.12 -2.87 6.62
C TYR A 72 8.06 -4.06 6.52
N VAL A 73 8.92 -4.28 7.52
CA VAL A 73 9.79 -5.46 7.61
C VAL A 73 8.98 -6.75 7.55
N ARG A 74 7.92 -6.87 8.36
CA ARG A 74 7.07 -8.07 8.35
C ARG A 74 6.42 -8.32 6.99
N ARG A 75 5.92 -7.27 6.33
CA ARG A 75 5.28 -7.41 5.00
C ARG A 75 6.29 -7.74 3.92
N GLY A 76 7.43 -7.06 3.89
CA GLY A 76 8.48 -7.32 2.91
C GLY A 76 9.08 -8.72 3.05
N LEU A 77 9.31 -9.20 4.29
CA LEU A 77 9.81 -10.56 4.53
C LEU A 77 8.76 -11.65 4.22
N SER A 78 7.48 -11.31 4.18
CA SER A 78 6.44 -12.23 3.69
C SER A 78 6.51 -12.43 2.18
N ILE A 79 7.10 -11.48 1.45
CA ILE A 79 7.29 -11.53 0.00
C ILE A 79 8.64 -12.13 -0.35
N ASP A 80 9.71 -11.62 0.27
CA ASP A 80 11.05 -12.16 0.15
C ASP A 80 11.64 -12.46 1.55
N PRO A 81 11.50 -13.71 2.03
CA PRO A 81 12.04 -14.14 3.31
C PRO A 81 13.57 -14.05 3.40
N ASN A 82 14.26 -13.94 2.26
CA ASN A 82 15.71 -13.92 2.19
C ASN A 82 16.29 -12.51 2.01
N ASN A 83 15.45 -11.49 1.95
CA ASN A 83 15.88 -10.11 1.78
C ASN A 83 16.83 -9.65 2.91
N ALA A 84 18.10 -9.45 2.57
CA ALA A 84 19.13 -9.09 3.55
C ALA A 84 18.87 -7.72 4.19
N GLU A 85 18.38 -6.75 3.43
CA GLU A 85 18.12 -5.40 3.92
C GLU A 85 16.96 -5.36 4.92
N LEU A 86 15.88 -6.11 4.65
CA LEU A 86 14.76 -6.21 5.59
C LEU A 86 15.16 -6.95 6.88
N LYS A 87 16.02 -7.98 6.79
CA LYS A 87 16.58 -8.64 7.98
C LYS A 87 17.46 -7.68 8.79
N ALA A 88 18.29 -6.88 8.12
CA ALA A 88 19.11 -5.87 8.78
C ALA A 88 18.26 -4.76 9.44
N ALA A 89 17.16 -4.34 8.80
CA ALA A 89 16.20 -3.43 9.41
C ALA A 89 15.51 -4.06 10.63
N ALA A 90 15.14 -5.34 10.56
CA ALA A 90 14.54 -6.07 11.67
C ALA A 90 15.44 -6.10 12.92
N ALA A 91 16.75 -6.29 12.72
CA ALA A 91 17.74 -6.33 13.80
C ALA A 91 17.91 -4.98 14.52
N GLN A 92 17.59 -3.87 13.85
CA GLN A 92 17.69 -2.52 14.40
C GLN A 92 16.44 -2.07 15.15
N ILE A 93 15.35 -2.85 15.10
CA ILE A 93 14.14 -2.54 15.85
C ILE A 93 14.43 -2.72 17.35
N PRO A 94 14.34 -1.65 18.17
CA PRO A 94 14.54 -1.77 19.60
C PRO A 94 13.49 -2.73 20.18
N LYS A 95 13.92 -3.63 21.06
CA LYS A 95 13.03 -4.55 21.78
C LYS A 95 12.23 -3.78 22.83
N VAL A 96 11.25 -2.98 22.40
CA VAL A 96 10.34 -2.31 23.32
C VAL A 96 9.29 -3.34 23.75
N THR A 97 9.37 -3.75 25.03
CA THR A 97 8.34 -4.54 25.71
C THR A 97 7.05 -3.70 25.82
N LYS A 98 5.96 -4.22 25.25
CA LYS A 98 4.64 -3.61 24.91
C LYS A 98 3.85 -3.03 26.12
N PRO A 99 2.78 -2.20 25.94
CA PRO A 99 1.60 -2.48 25.10
C PRO A 99 1.18 -1.41 24.05
N ALA A 100 0.33 -1.84 23.11
CA ALA A 100 -0.40 -1.06 22.09
C ALA A 100 -1.40 -0.07 22.75
N ALA A 101 -2.01 0.97 22.17
CA ALA A 101 -2.39 1.43 20.82
C ALA A 101 -2.73 2.95 20.96
N PRO A 102 -3.36 3.68 20.01
CA PRO A 102 -3.48 3.56 18.56
C PRO A 102 -2.76 4.72 17.82
N VAL A 103 -2.58 4.57 16.52
CA VAL A 103 -2.25 5.66 15.59
C VAL A 103 -3.45 6.61 15.48
N VAL A 104 -3.59 7.52 16.44
CA VAL A 104 -4.27 8.80 16.21
C VAL A 104 -3.22 9.78 15.73
N ALA A 105 -2.83 9.67 14.45
CA ALA A 105 -2.16 10.76 13.76
C ALA A 105 -3.22 11.79 13.34
N GLU A 106 -3.79 12.44 14.35
CA GLU A 106 -4.62 13.63 14.22
C GLU A 106 -3.69 14.83 14.34
N ALA A 107 -3.25 15.35 13.20
CA ALA A 107 -2.59 16.66 13.09
C ALA A 107 -3.20 17.42 11.92
N GLN A 108 -4.51 17.68 12.04
CA GLN A 108 -5.18 18.80 11.41
C GLN A 108 -6.10 19.44 12.44
N GLN A 109 -5.52 20.18 13.39
CA GLN A 109 -6.27 21.12 14.22
C GLN A 109 -5.73 22.52 13.96
N GLY A 110 -6.55 23.34 13.31
CA GLY A 110 -6.22 24.72 13.04
C GLY A 110 -7.11 25.46 12.03
N GLN A 111 -8.42 25.20 11.95
CA GLN A 111 -9.40 26.29 11.79
C GLN A 111 -10.85 25.80 12.02
N ALA A 112 -11.44 26.37 13.06
CA ALA A 112 -12.80 26.16 13.50
C ALA A 112 -13.81 26.93 12.61
N GLY A 113 -14.92 26.28 12.29
CA GLY A 113 -16.06 26.88 11.57
C GLY A 113 -17.27 25.94 11.54
N ARG A 114 -17.92 25.82 12.71
CA ARG A 114 -19.27 25.33 13.05
C ARG A 114 -20.18 24.72 11.96
N GLY A 115 -20.80 23.60 12.34
CA GLY A 115 -22.06 23.04 11.81
C GLY A 115 -22.04 21.51 11.96
N GLU A 116 -22.48 20.96 13.10
CA GLU A 116 -23.73 20.17 13.19
C GLU A 116 -23.61 18.78 12.51
N THR A 117 -23.86 17.60 13.08
CA THR A 117 -24.31 17.05 14.36
C THR A 117 -23.99 15.54 14.29
N ALA A 118 -23.64 14.91 15.42
CA ALA A 118 -23.64 13.44 15.60
C ALA A 118 -25.12 12.95 15.82
N PRO A 119 -25.50 11.64 15.86
CA PRO A 119 -24.66 10.44 16.10
C PRO A 119 -25.08 9.09 15.43
N ALA A 120 -24.23 8.07 15.63
CA ALA A 120 -24.52 6.63 15.85
C ALA A 120 -25.02 5.67 14.72
N GLY A 121 -24.08 4.84 14.20
CA GLY A 121 -24.20 3.41 13.80
C GLY A 121 -25.28 2.96 12.79
N PRO A 122 -25.38 1.67 12.42
CA PRO A 122 -24.37 0.61 12.23
C PRO A 122 -23.96 0.49 10.74
N VAL A 123 -22.93 -0.30 10.40
CA VAL A 123 -22.66 -0.70 9.01
C VAL A 123 -23.58 -1.87 8.60
N PRO A 124 -24.51 -1.74 7.64
CA PRO A 124 -25.12 -2.89 7.02
C PRO A 124 -24.31 -3.32 5.79
N ALA A 125 -24.17 -4.64 5.66
CA ALA A 125 -23.65 -5.28 4.46
C ALA A 125 -24.67 -5.24 3.31
N SER A 126 -24.13 -5.43 2.10
CA SER A 126 -24.79 -6.00 0.91
C SER A 126 -25.59 -5.08 -0.02
N ASN A 127 -24.91 -4.71 -1.11
CA ASN A 127 -25.21 -5.11 -2.50
C ASN A 127 -25.72 -4.02 -3.48
N THR A 128 -25.01 -4.05 -4.62
CA THR A 128 -25.40 -3.77 -6.01
C THR A 128 -25.55 -2.33 -6.53
N GLN A 129 -24.90 -2.14 -7.69
CA GLN A 129 -25.11 -1.11 -8.72
C GLN A 129 -24.68 0.32 -8.36
N ASP A 130 -23.43 0.64 -8.66
CA ASP A 130 -23.05 1.57 -9.75
C ASP A 130 -21.53 1.81 -9.67
N TYR A 131 -20.74 0.96 -10.32
CA TYR A 131 -19.33 1.28 -10.59
C TYR A 131 -19.29 2.14 -11.85
N ASP A 132 -19.77 3.38 -11.75
CA ASP A 132 -19.42 4.39 -12.73
C ASP A 132 -17.91 4.69 -12.58
N SER A 133 -17.24 4.67 -13.71
CA SER A 133 -15.79 4.65 -13.83
C SER A 133 -15.20 6.01 -13.46
N PRO A 134 -14.19 6.12 -12.58
CA PRO A 134 -13.34 7.31 -12.53
C PRO A 134 -12.14 7.12 -13.47
N SER A 135 -12.41 6.97 -14.77
CA SER A 135 -11.44 7.30 -15.81
C SER A 135 -11.62 8.75 -16.24
N GLU A 136 -11.61 9.70 -15.30
CA GLU A 136 -11.51 11.14 -15.58
C GLU A 136 -10.80 11.87 -14.43
N LEU A 137 -9.47 11.78 -14.40
CA LEU A 137 -8.63 12.70 -13.62
C LEU A 137 -7.49 13.31 -14.45
N PHE A 138 -7.60 13.28 -15.78
CA PHE A 138 -6.76 14.08 -16.67
C PHE A 138 -7.60 14.62 -17.84
N GLY A 139 -8.39 15.65 -17.54
CA GLY A 139 -9.16 16.39 -18.54
C GLY A 139 -9.18 17.88 -18.24
N ARG A 140 -8.48 18.65 -19.08
CA ARG A 140 -8.62 20.10 -19.33
C ARG A 140 -8.05 21.10 -18.31
N LEU A 141 -6.83 21.56 -18.62
CA LEU A 141 -6.58 23.01 -18.67
C LEU A 141 -6.58 23.46 -20.14
N LYS A 142 -7.59 24.26 -20.50
CA LYS A 142 -7.84 24.82 -21.84
C LYS A 142 -6.76 25.85 -22.23
N LYS A 143 -6.24 25.70 -23.46
CA LYS A 143 -6.39 26.66 -24.57
C LYS A 143 -6.45 28.17 -24.19
N LEU A 144 -5.30 28.85 -24.20
CA LEU A 144 -5.18 30.30 -24.39
C LEU A 144 -3.82 30.57 -25.04
N PHE A 145 -3.82 30.82 -26.35
CA PHE A 145 -2.92 31.68 -27.14
C PHE A 145 -3.21 31.37 -28.64
N SER A 146 -4.26 32.02 -29.15
CA SER A 146 -4.44 32.38 -30.58
C SER A 146 -3.29 33.33 -30.99
N ASP A 147 -2.86 33.46 -32.24
CA ASP A 147 -3.56 33.62 -33.53
C ASP A 147 -2.80 32.92 -34.67
#